data_AF-W1Y2X1-F1
#
_entry.id   AF-W1Y2X1-F1
#
_cell.length_a   1.000
_cell.length_b   1.000
_cell.length_c   1.000
_cell.angle_alpha   90.00
_cell.angle_beta   90.00
_cell.angle_gamma   90.00
#
_symmetry.space_group_name_H-M   'P 1'
#
loop_
_entity.id
_entity.type
_entity.pdbx_description
1 polymer ?
#
loop_
_entity_poly.entity_id
_entity_poly.type
_entity_poly.pdbx_seq_one_letter_code
_entity_poly.pdbx_strand_id
1 'polypeptide(L)'
;YYVYAYAQLVKTGQITAGEKVNFTVPTGNFGNILAAFYAKQIGLPVGKLICASNDNNVLTDFFKTRVYDKKREFKVTTSPSMDILVSSNLERLLFHLLGNDA
;
A
#
# COMPACT_ATOMS: atom_id res chain seq x y z
N TYR A 1 0.78 -11.05 5.97
CA TYR A 1 -0.49 -11.50 6.58
C TYR A 1 -1.70 -11.45 5.63
N TYR A 2 -1.62 -10.84 4.44
CA TYR A 2 -2.78 -10.68 3.53
C TYR A 2 -3.52 -11.99 3.18
N VAL A 3 -2.79 -13.05 2.81
CA VAL A 3 -3.37 -14.37 2.52
C VAL A 3 -4.08 -14.95 3.75
N TYR A 4 -3.45 -14.86 4.93
CA TYR A 4 -4.03 -15.33 6.17
C TYR A 4 -5.32 -14.56 6.52
N ALA A 5 -5.30 -13.24 6.44
CA ALA A 5 -6.48 -12.40 6.70
C ALA A 5 -7.64 -12.76 5.77
N TYR A 6 -7.37 -12.93 4.47
CA TYR A 6 -8.36 -13.40 3.49
C TYR A 6 -8.93 -14.77 3.85
N ALA A 7 -8.07 -15.74 4.18
CA ALA A 7 -8.50 -17.07 4.57
C ALA A 7 -9.37 -17.06 5.84
N GLN A 8 -9.11 -16.16 6.80
CA GLN A 8 -9.97 -15.99 7.97
C GLN A 8 -11.35 -15.42 7.61
N LEU A 9 -11.44 -14.48 6.67
CA LEU A 9 -12.72 -13.95 6.20
C LEU A 9 -13.56 -15.04 5.53
N VAL A 10 -12.93 -15.90 4.71
CA VAL A 10 -13.59 -17.07 4.10
C VAL A 10 -14.03 -18.06 5.17
N LYS A 11 -13.13 -18.40 6.11
CA LYS A 11 -13.40 -19.37 7.19
C LYS A 11 -14.55 -18.95 8.09
N THR A 12 -14.67 -17.65 8.37
CA THR A 12 -15.74 -17.09 9.21
C THR A 12 -17.02 -16.79 8.44
N GLY A 13 -17.06 -17.05 7.12
CA GLY A 13 -18.23 -16.82 6.28
C GLY A 13 -18.54 -15.34 6.02
N GLN A 14 -17.61 -14.42 6.30
CA GLN A 14 -17.78 -13.00 6.00
C GLN A 14 -17.69 -12.71 4.50
N ILE A 15 -16.96 -13.55 3.76
CA ILE A 15 -16.87 -13.52 2.29
C ILE A 15 -16.90 -14.95 1.75
N THR A 16 -17.17 -15.08 0.46
CA THR A 16 -16.99 -16.35 -0.27
C THR A 16 -15.59 -16.48 -0.86
N ALA A 17 -15.08 -17.71 -1.03
CA ALA A 17 -13.80 -17.92 -1.69
C ALA A 17 -13.86 -17.42 -3.15
N GLY A 18 -12.90 -16.58 -3.55
CA GLY A 18 -12.88 -15.91 -4.85
C GLY A 18 -13.47 -14.49 -4.82
N GLU A 19 -14.22 -14.14 -3.77
CA GLU A 19 -14.72 -12.78 -3.58
C GLU A 19 -13.57 -11.81 -3.35
N LYS A 20 -13.62 -10.63 -3.99
CA LYS A 20 -12.55 -9.63 -3.89
C LYS A 20 -12.68 -8.83 -2.61
N VAL A 21 -11.58 -8.66 -1.88
CA VAL A 21 -11.51 -7.78 -0.71
C VAL A 21 -10.64 -6.56 -0.97
N ASN A 22 -10.97 -5.44 -0.32
CA ASN A 22 -10.13 -4.25 -0.31
C ASN A 22 -9.24 -4.28 0.94
N PHE A 23 -7.98 -3.85 0.79
CA PHE A 23 -7.08 -3.66 1.92
C PHE A 23 -6.72 -2.19 2.06
N THR A 24 -6.97 -1.63 3.24
CA THR A 24 -6.51 -0.29 3.62
C THR A 24 -5.31 -0.42 4.54
N VAL A 25 -4.22 0.24 4.18
CA VAL A 25 -2.94 0.12 4.88
C VAL A 25 -2.45 1.52 5.27
N PRO A 26 -2.34 1.84 6.57
CA PRO A 26 -1.58 2.98 7.03
C PRO A 26 -0.13 2.83 6.57
N THR A 27 0.34 3.74 5.72
CA THR A 27 1.54 3.56 4.91
C THR A 27 2.53 4.70 5.11
N GLY A 28 3.71 4.35 5.65
CA GLY A 28 4.92 5.17 5.59
C GLY A 28 5.82 4.73 4.43
N ASN A 29 6.74 3.80 4.70
CA ASN A 29 7.76 3.31 3.74
C ASN A 29 7.27 2.40 2.60
N PHE A 30 5.97 2.28 2.36
CA PHE A 30 5.36 1.45 1.30
C PHE A 30 5.51 -0.08 1.39
N GLY A 31 6.38 -0.62 2.25
CA GLY A 31 6.68 -2.06 2.27
C GLY A 31 5.47 -2.95 2.60
N ASN A 32 4.60 -2.51 3.51
CA ASN A 32 3.44 -3.30 3.90
C ASN A 32 2.40 -3.40 2.78
N ILE A 33 2.01 -2.28 2.17
CA ILE A 33 1.06 -2.28 1.05
C ILE A 33 1.67 -2.91 -0.21
N LEU A 34 3.00 -2.84 -0.39
CA LEU A 34 3.71 -3.58 -1.44
C LEU A 34 3.59 -5.09 -1.24
N ALA A 35 3.64 -5.60 -0.01
CA ALA A 35 3.37 -7.01 0.26
C ALA A 35 1.92 -7.41 -0.10
N ALA A 36 0.95 -6.49 0.02
CA ALA A 36 -0.42 -6.69 -0.45
C ALA A 36 -0.48 -6.75 -1.98
N PHE A 37 0.29 -5.90 -2.66
CA PHE A 37 0.46 -5.93 -4.11
C PHE A 37 1.03 -7.27 -4.56
N TYR A 38 2.08 -7.79 -3.91
CA TYR A 38 2.60 -9.12 -4.23
C TYR A 38 1.58 -10.24 -3.96
N ALA A 39 0.84 -10.16 -2.84
CA ALA A 39 -0.23 -11.11 -2.57
C ALA A 39 -1.28 -11.14 -3.70
N LYS A 40 -1.62 -9.96 -4.25
CA LYS A 40 -2.49 -9.84 -5.43
C LYS A 40 -1.86 -10.48 -6.67
N GLN A 41 -0.58 -10.24 -6.93
CA GLN A 41 0.13 -10.80 -8.10
C GLN A 41 0.20 -12.33 -8.05
N ILE A 42 0.32 -12.94 -6.87
CA ILE A 42 0.31 -14.41 -6.70
C ILE A 42 -1.10 -15.02 -6.67
N GLY A 43 -2.15 -14.24 -6.98
CA GLY A 43 -3.51 -14.74 -7.18
C GLY A 43 -4.50 -14.50 -6.04
N LEU A 44 -4.13 -13.77 -4.98
CA LEU A 44 -5.10 -13.42 -3.93
C LEU A 44 -6.21 -12.50 -4.51
N PRO A 45 -7.50 -12.78 -4.25
CA PRO A 45 -8.62 -11.94 -4.71
C PRO A 45 -8.65 -10.56 -4.04
N VAL A 46 -7.82 -9.65 -4.54
CA VAL A 46 -7.71 -8.27 -4.04
C VAL A 46 -8.38 -7.32 -5.03
N GLY A 47 -9.34 -6.54 -4.53
CA GLY A 47 -9.94 -5.42 -5.24
C GLY A 47 -9.00 -4.22 -5.27
N LYS A 48 -9.23 -3.27 -4.35
CA LYS A 48 -8.45 -2.05 -4.17
C LYS A 48 -7.43 -2.21 -3.06
N LEU A 49 -6.24 -1.64 -3.30
CA LEU A 49 -5.24 -1.37 -2.28
C LEU A 49 -5.30 0.12 -1.97
N ILE A 50 -5.61 0.48 -0.73
CA ILE A 50 -5.83 1.85 -0.29
C ILE A 50 -4.64 2.26 0.59
N CYS A 51 -3.82 3.16 0.07
CA CYS A 51 -2.70 3.76 0.78
C CYS A 51 -3.22 4.90 1.66
N ALA A 52 -3.21 4.74 2.98
CA ALA A 52 -3.59 5.78 3.93
C ALA A 52 -2.33 6.47 4.49
N SER A 53 -2.26 7.80 4.38
CA SER A 53 -1.17 8.62 4.92
C SER A 53 -1.68 9.58 5.98
N ASN A 54 -0.80 10.01 6.88
CA ASN A 54 -1.05 11.13 7.79
C ASN A 54 -0.72 12.47 7.10
N ASP A 55 -0.48 13.52 7.89
CA ASP A 55 -0.13 14.85 7.37
C ASP A 55 1.15 14.87 6.52
N ASN A 56 2.04 13.87 6.66
CA ASN A 56 3.15 13.60 5.74
C ASN A 56 2.65 12.81 4.54
N ASN A 57 1.89 13.47 3.68
CA ASN A 57 1.06 12.87 2.64
C ASN A 57 1.74 12.74 1.26
N VAL A 58 3.07 12.53 1.20
CA VAL A 58 3.83 12.44 -0.06
C VAL A 58 3.29 11.37 -1.02
N LEU A 59 2.84 10.23 -0.48
CA LEU A 59 2.24 9.16 -1.28
C LEU A 59 0.85 9.53 -1.81
N THR A 60 0.03 10.19 -1.00
CA THR A 60 -1.29 10.69 -1.42
C THR A 60 -1.16 11.63 -2.60
N ASP A 61 -0.23 12.59 -2.51
CA ASP A 61 0.01 13.55 -3.59
C ASP A 61 0.57 12.86 -4.83
N PHE A 62 1.50 11.92 -4.66
CA PHE A 62 2.02 11.11 -5.75
C PHE A 62 0.90 10.37 -6.52
N PHE A 63 0.01 9.66 -5.82
CA PHE A 63 -1.07 8.93 -6.50
C PHE A 63 -2.12 9.85 -7.15
N LYS A 64 -2.34 11.05 -6.61
CA LYS A 64 -3.28 12.02 -7.18
C LYS A 64 -2.70 12.77 -8.38
N THR A 65 -1.46 13.21 -8.26
CA THR A 65 -0.84 14.18 -9.19
C THR A 65 0.20 13.57 -10.11
N ARG A 66 0.65 12.34 -9.81
CA ARG A 66 1.79 11.66 -10.46
C ARG A 66 3.15 12.32 -10.21
N VAL A 67 3.23 13.29 -9.30
CA VAL A 67 4.47 13.97 -8.92
C VAL A 67 4.91 13.47 -7.54
N TYR A 68 6.11 12.91 -7.47
CA TYR A 68 6.74 12.51 -6.21
C TYR A 68 7.65 13.65 -5.70
N ASP A 69 7.12 14.51 -4.83
CA ASP A 69 7.88 15.65 -4.30
C ASP A 69 8.28 15.45 -2.83
N LYS A 70 9.57 15.16 -2.62
CA LYS A 70 10.18 15.04 -1.29
C LYS A 70 10.58 16.38 -0.67
N LYS A 71 10.58 17.49 -1.42
CA LYS A 71 10.96 18.83 -0.94
C LYS A 71 9.78 19.52 -0.27
N ARG A 72 9.38 19.01 0.88
CA ARG A 72 8.25 19.49 1.67
C ARG A 72 8.59 19.52 3.16
N GLU A 73 7.79 20.24 3.93
CA GLU A 73 7.95 20.31 5.38
C GLU A 73 7.70 18.94 6.03
N PHE A 74 8.56 18.56 6.98
CA PHE A 74 8.38 17.38 7.81
C PHE A 74 7.49 17.71 9.00
N LYS A 75 6.42 16.94 9.20
CA LYS A 75 5.47 17.16 10.30
C LYS A 75 5.57 16.03 11.31
N VAL A 76 5.72 16.36 12.58
CA VAL A 76 5.60 15.37 13.66
C VAL A 76 4.12 15.18 13.96
N THR A 77 3.62 13.95 13.83
CA THR A 77 2.20 13.64 14.02
C THR A 77 1.97 12.68 15.18
N THR A 78 0.70 12.39 15.48
CA THR A 78 0.31 11.34 16.43
C THR A 78 0.56 9.92 15.91
N SER A 79 1.02 9.78 14.67
CA SER A 79 1.32 8.50 14.01
C SER A 79 2.79 8.47 13.52
N PRO A 80 3.76 8.55 14.45
CA PRO A 80 5.16 8.87 14.14
C PRO A 80 5.83 7.86 13.19
N SER A 81 5.39 6.60 13.19
CA SER A 81 5.91 5.56 12.29
C SER A 81 5.60 5.80 10.81
N MET A 82 4.69 6.72 10.50
CA MET A 82 4.36 7.13 9.13
C MET A 82 4.90 8.51 8.77
N ASP A 83 5.56 9.20 9.69
CA ASP A 83 6.16 10.52 9.43
C ASP A 83 7.39 10.34 8.51
N ILE A 84 7.16 10.41 7.20
CA ILE A 84 8.16 10.18 6.17
C ILE A 84 8.03 11.19 5.03
N LEU A 85 9.17 11.57 4.43
CA LEU A 85 9.21 12.31 3.15
C LEU A 85 9.63 11.42 1.98
N VAL A 86 10.30 10.32 2.27
CA VAL A 86 10.78 9.35 1.28
C VAL A 86 10.22 7.98 1.62
N SER A 87 9.48 7.40 0.69
CA SER A 87 8.90 6.07 0.83
C SER A 87 9.75 5.05 0.09
N SER A 88 10.70 4.43 0.80
CA SER A 88 11.78 3.65 0.16
C SER A 88 11.30 2.48 -0.68
N ASN A 89 10.21 1.79 -0.31
CA ASN A 89 9.73 0.65 -1.10
C ASN A 89 8.82 1.04 -2.28
N LEU A 90 8.54 2.34 -2.49
CA LEU A 90 7.76 2.79 -3.65
C LEU A 90 8.51 2.49 -4.96
N GLU A 91 9.84 2.56 -4.95
CA GLU A 91 10.68 2.26 -6.11
C GLU A 91 10.38 0.89 -6.71
N ARG A 92 10.07 -0.12 -5.88
CA ARG A 92 9.76 -1.48 -6.33
C ARG A 92 8.42 -1.55 -7.07
N LEU A 93 7.43 -0.77 -6.62
CA LEU A 93 6.18 -0.66 -7.38
C LEU A 93 6.45 -0.01 -8.74
N LEU A 94 7.23 1.07 -8.78
CA LEU A 94 7.58 1.76 -10.02
C LEU A 94 8.31 0.82 -10.99
N PHE A 95 9.29 0.06 -10.50
CA PHE A 95 9.99 -0.97 -11.28
C PHE A 95 9.02 -1.95 -11.94
N HIS A 96 8.05 -2.49 -11.20
CA HIS A 96 7.04 -3.39 -11.76
C HIS A 96 6.12 -2.70 -12.77
N LEU A 97 5.75 -1.44 -12.55
CA LEU A 97 4.91 -0.67 -13.47
C LEU A 97 5.64 -0.29 -14.77
N LEU A 98 6.97 -0.18 -14.73
CA LEU A 98 7.83 0.13 -15.87
C LEU A 98 8.29 -1.12 -16.62
N GLY A 99 7.74 -2.30 -16.32
CA GLY A 99 8.04 -3.53 -17.05
C GLY A 99 9.19 -4.35 -16.49
N ASN A 100 9.60 -4.10 -15.24
CA ASN A 100 10.75 -4.74 -14.60
C ASN A 100 12.09 -4.42 -15.27
N ASP A 101 12.23 -3.20 -15.79
CA ASP A 101 13.47 -2.68 -16.38
C ASP A 101 14.23 -1.85 -15.34
N ALA A 102 15.54 -2.10 -15.21
CA ALA A 102 16.39 -1.62 -14.12
C ALA A 102 17.34 -0.49 -14.56
#